data_AF-A0A970W0A9-F1
#
_entry.id   AF-A0A970W0A9-F1
#
_cell.length_a   1.000
_cell.length_b   1.000
_cell.length_c   1.000
_cell.angle_alpha   90.00
_cell.angle_beta   90.00
_cell.angle_gamma   90.00
#
_symmetry.space_group_name_H-M   'P 1'
#
loop_
_entity.id
_entity.type
_entity.pdbx_description
1 polymer ?
#
loop_
_entity_poly.entity_id
_entity_poly.type
_entity_poly.pdbx_seq_one_letter_code
_entity_poly.pdbx_strand_id
1 'polypeptide(L)'
;MEEVKVVELEEAKGVERTPQVIAAEILAIKSQARKILLTSAIEVGRRLAEAKAIIPHGEWLQWLEQSVGYSCRTAENLMRLYEAYGQKQEGLANSQTFANLSYSQAVVLLGLPEAEREQFILEQDVENMTVRQLEKAIQERREALEKDSQVKAAAKEEEKEEENLKKAIQEQEQKMAKLVQERDQLKKKMEVLSKSQAEAEERAVRLSLQLKSMEQDTNAQALARMSRNLHAAYNRAKANKIAFLYELIEQNLKDFFREIKDLAAKEPETYEIYREKMIKLLTDGLREKL
;
A
#
# COMPACT_ATOMS: atom_id res chain seq x y z
N MET A 1 -121.81 -32.48 -9.92
CA MET A 1 -121.17 -31.21 -9.60
C MET A 1 -119.94 -31.51 -8.77
N GLU A 2 -118.79 -31.56 -9.42
CA GLU A 2 -117.52 -30.99 -8.96
C GLU A 2 -116.54 -31.20 -10.12
N GLU A 3 -116.56 -30.23 -11.05
CA GLU A 3 -115.36 -29.87 -11.77
C GLU A 3 -114.31 -29.44 -10.74
N VAL A 4 -113.03 -29.70 -10.99
CA VAL A 4 -111.97 -28.68 -10.95
C VAL A 4 -110.61 -29.31 -11.29
N LYS A 5 -110.12 -28.86 -12.44
CA LYS A 5 -108.74 -28.54 -12.83
C LYS A 5 -107.69 -29.64 -12.79
N VAL A 6 -107.52 -30.20 -13.98
CA VAL A 6 -106.21 -30.52 -14.56
C VAL A 6 -105.29 -29.31 -14.37
N VAL A 7 -104.28 -29.45 -13.51
CA VAL A 7 -103.19 -28.49 -13.39
C VAL A 7 -102.20 -28.81 -14.50
N GLU A 8 -102.35 -28.11 -15.62
CA GLU A 8 -101.29 -27.95 -16.61
C GLU A 8 -100.09 -27.33 -15.89
N LEU A 9 -99.03 -28.14 -15.71
CA LEU A 9 -97.74 -27.64 -15.27
C LEU A 9 -97.14 -26.85 -16.43
N GLU A 10 -97.14 -25.54 -16.22
CA GLU A 10 -96.61 -24.49 -17.10
C GLU A 10 -95.34 -24.91 -17.83
N GLU A 11 -95.41 -24.78 -19.15
CA GLU A 11 -94.30 -24.80 -20.07
C GLU A 11 -93.16 -23.90 -19.55
N ALA A 12 -91.94 -24.45 -19.55
CA ALA A 12 -90.73 -23.68 -19.34
C ALA A 12 -90.69 -22.50 -20.33
N LYS A 13 -90.93 -21.29 -19.82
CA LYS A 13 -90.71 -20.02 -20.53
C LYS A 13 -89.34 -20.09 -21.22
N GLY A 14 -89.37 -20.19 -22.55
CA GLY A 14 -88.17 -20.18 -23.37
C GLY A 14 -87.33 -18.95 -23.03
N VAL A 15 -86.04 -19.16 -22.78
CA VAL A 15 -85.08 -18.09 -22.56
C VAL A 15 -85.19 -17.13 -23.73
N GLU A 16 -85.68 -15.91 -23.49
CA GLU A 16 -85.80 -14.90 -24.53
C GLU A 16 -84.44 -14.72 -25.21
N ARG A 17 -84.43 -14.88 -26.53
CA ARG A 17 -83.21 -14.89 -27.33
C ARG A 17 -82.70 -13.46 -27.55
N THR A 18 -82.13 -12.88 -26.50
CA THR A 18 -81.56 -11.52 -26.53
C THR A 18 -80.13 -11.52 -27.07
N PRO A 19 -79.66 -10.43 -27.72
CA PRO A 19 -78.26 -10.32 -28.16
C PRO A 19 -77.23 -10.58 -27.05
N GLN A 20 -77.55 -10.26 -25.80
CA GLN A 20 -76.72 -10.51 -24.63
C GLN A 20 -76.56 -12.00 -24.33
N VAL A 21 -77.65 -12.78 -24.44
CA VAL A 21 -77.60 -14.25 -24.30
C VAL A 21 -76.77 -14.86 -25.42
N ILE A 22 -76.93 -14.39 -26.67
CA ILE A 22 -76.10 -14.84 -27.81
C ILE A 22 -74.62 -14.54 -27.54
N ALA A 23 -74.29 -13.33 -27.08
CA ALA A 23 -72.92 -12.94 -26.77
C ALA A 23 -72.31 -13.81 -25.66
N ALA A 24 -73.07 -14.11 -24.60
CA ALA A 24 -72.63 -14.99 -23.52
C ALA A 24 -72.33 -16.42 -24.01
N GLU A 25 -73.17 -16.97 -24.90
CA GLU A 25 -72.93 -18.28 -25.50
C GLU A 25 -71.71 -18.30 -26.44
N ILE A 26 -71.54 -17.27 -27.27
CA ILE A 26 -70.35 -17.14 -28.12
C ILE A 26 -69.09 -17.10 -27.25
N LEU A 27 -69.11 -16.35 -26.15
CA LEU A 27 -67.99 -16.27 -25.21
C LEU A 27 -67.74 -17.62 -24.51
N ALA A 28 -68.79 -18.35 -24.14
CA ALA A 28 -68.68 -19.69 -23.56
C ALA A 28 -68.04 -20.68 -24.55
N ILE A 29 -68.50 -20.73 -25.80
CA ILE A 29 -67.93 -21.58 -26.86
C ILE A 29 -66.47 -21.20 -27.10
N LYS A 30 -66.15 -19.90 -27.18
CA LYS A 30 -64.77 -19.42 -27.34
C LYS A 30 -63.87 -19.86 -26.18
N SER A 31 -64.36 -19.78 -24.94
CA SER A 31 -63.61 -20.22 -23.76
C SER A 31 -63.36 -21.72 -23.77
N GLN A 32 -64.39 -22.52 -24.08
CA GLN A 32 -64.27 -23.97 -24.17
C GLN A 32 -63.32 -24.41 -25.29
N ALA A 33 -63.42 -23.80 -26.48
CA ALA A 33 -62.52 -24.08 -27.59
C ALA A 33 -61.05 -23.76 -27.25
N ARG A 34 -60.78 -22.65 -26.54
CA ARG A 34 -59.43 -22.32 -26.05
C ARG A 34 -58.87 -23.42 -25.15
N LYS A 35 -59.67 -23.87 -24.18
CA LYS A 35 -59.28 -24.92 -23.22
C LYS A 35 -58.96 -26.22 -23.95
N ILE A 36 -59.87 -26.68 -24.80
CA ILE A 36 -59.70 -27.91 -25.59
C ILE A 36 -58.43 -27.83 -26.44
N LEU A 37 -58.19 -26.71 -27.12
CA LEU A 37 -57.02 -26.54 -27.96
C LEU A 37 -55.72 -26.64 -27.16
N LEU A 38 -55.64 -26.01 -25.98
CA LEU A 38 -54.47 -26.07 -25.12
C LEU A 38 -54.24 -27.48 -24.57
N THR A 39 -55.28 -28.14 -24.05
CA THR A 39 -55.16 -29.51 -23.54
C THR A 39 -54.76 -30.50 -24.63
N SER A 40 -55.32 -30.37 -25.84
CA SER A 40 -54.94 -31.19 -26.98
C SER A 40 -53.49 -30.95 -27.40
N ALA A 41 -53.04 -29.69 -27.41
CA ALA A 41 -51.64 -29.36 -27.72
C ALA A 41 -50.65 -29.97 -26.71
N ILE A 42 -50.98 -29.93 -25.42
CA ILE A 42 -50.18 -30.57 -24.36
C ILE A 42 -50.13 -32.09 -24.56
N GLU A 43 -51.27 -32.72 -24.85
CA GLU A 43 -51.32 -34.18 -25.06
C GLU A 43 -50.55 -34.61 -26.31
N VAL A 44 -50.64 -33.85 -27.41
CA VAL A 44 -49.80 -34.08 -28.59
C VAL A 44 -48.32 -33.94 -28.22
N GLY A 45 -47.96 -32.94 -27.43
CA GLY A 45 -46.61 -32.76 -26.90
C GLY A 45 -46.09 -33.96 -26.11
N ARG A 46 -46.94 -34.55 -25.26
CA ARG A 46 -46.65 -35.79 -24.52
C ARG A 46 -46.33 -36.94 -25.47
N ARG A 47 -47.18 -37.20 -26.47
CA ARG A 47 -46.97 -38.28 -27.44
C ARG A 47 -45.76 -38.06 -28.34
N LEU A 48 -45.46 -36.80 -28.68
CA LEU A 48 -44.24 -36.45 -29.40
C LEU A 48 -42.99 -36.71 -28.56
N ALA A 49 -43.03 -36.42 -27.26
CA ALA A 49 -41.92 -36.74 -26.35
C ALA A 49 -41.71 -38.25 -26.22
N GLU A 50 -42.79 -39.03 -26.10
CA GLU A 50 -42.75 -40.50 -26.11
C GLU A 50 -42.17 -41.04 -27.44
N ALA A 51 -42.67 -40.56 -28.59
CA ALA A 51 -42.17 -40.98 -29.90
C ALA A 51 -40.69 -40.66 -30.09
N LYS A 52 -40.25 -39.46 -29.68
CA LYS A 52 -38.85 -39.03 -29.80
C LYS A 52 -37.88 -39.90 -29.00
N ALA A 53 -38.33 -40.50 -27.90
CA ALA A 53 -37.52 -41.40 -27.09
C ALA A 53 -37.28 -42.78 -27.76
N ILE A 54 -38.13 -43.17 -28.72
CA ILE A 54 -38.10 -44.49 -29.37
C ILE A 54 -37.48 -44.39 -30.78
N ILE A 55 -37.65 -43.25 -31.46
CA ILE A 55 -37.16 -43.06 -32.83
C ILE A 55 -35.63 -42.97 -32.85
N PRO A 56 -34.94 -43.71 -33.74
CA PRO A 56 -33.50 -43.64 -33.89
C PRO A 56 -32.99 -42.22 -34.19
N HIS A 57 -31.77 -41.94 -33.72
CA HIS A 57 -31.10 -40.68 -34.03
C HIS A 57 -30.97 -40.48 -35.55
N GLY A 58 -31.36 -39.30 -36.04
CA GLY A 58 -31.31 -38.93 -37.46
C GLY A 58 -32.64 -39.11 -38.22
N GLU A 59 -33.56 -39.95 -37.74
CA GLU A 59 -34.83 -40.21 -38.43
C GLU A 59 -35.99 -39.32 -37.97
N TRP A 60 -35.80 -38.60 -36.87
CA TRP A 60 -36.84 -37.77 -36.23
C TRP A 60 -37.49 -36.76 -37.18
N LEU A 61 -36.71 -36.03 -37.96
CA LEU A 61 -37.23 -34.98 -38.87
C LEU A 61 -38.11 -35.58 -39.96
N GLN A 62 -37.66 -36.68 -40.57
CA GLN A 62 -38.41 -37.39 -41.61
C GLN A 62 -39.70 -37.98 -41.04
N TRP A 63 -39.63 -38.58 -39.84
CA TRP A 63 -40.80 -39.15 -39.18
C TRP A 63 -41.87 -38.08 -38.87
N LEU A 64 -41.45 -36.90 -38.41
CA LEU A 64 -42.37 -35.79 -38.14
C LEU A 64 -43.15 -35.36 -39.38
N GLU A 65 -42.46 -35.23 -40.52
CA GLU A 65 -43.07 -34.79 -41.77
C GLU A 65 -44.02 -35.87 -42.33
N GLN A 66 -43.58 -37.14 -42.33
CA GLN A 66 -44.32 -38.23 -42.99
C GLN A 66 -45.45 -38.80 -42.14
N SER A 67 -45.28 -38.88 -40.81
CA SER A 67 -46.23 -39.60 -39.94
C SER A 67 -47.28 -38.69 -39.31
N VAL A 68 -46.90 -37.47 -38.93
CA VAL A 68 -47.76 -36.55 -38.17
C VAL A 68 -47.93 -35.18 -38.83
N GLY A 69 -47.22 -34.90 -39.93
CA GLY A 69 -47.35 -33.66 -40.70
C GLY A 69 -46.89 -32.41 -39.94
N TYR A 70 -45.96 -32.54 -38.99
CA TYR A 70 -45.46 -31.42 -38.20
C TYR A 70 -44.07 -30.97 -38.65
N SER A 71 -43.83 -29.67 -38.57
CA SER A 71 -42.47 -29.13 -38.62
C SER A 71 -41.73 -29.42 -37.30
N CYS A 72 -40.40 -29.47 -37.34
CA CYS A 72 -39.58 -29.61 -36.13
C CYS A 72 -39.91 -28.53 -35.09
N ARG A 73 -40.07 -27.28 -35.53
CA ARG A 73 -40.43 -26.15 -34.67
C ARG A 73 -41.79 -26.33 -33.99
N THR A 74 -42.78 -26.82 -34.72
CA THR A 74 -44.11 -27.09 -34.17
C THR A 74 -44.04 -28.20 -33.13
N ALA A 75 -43.37 -29.31 -33.46
CA ALA A 75 -43.21 -30.44 -32.56
C ALA A 75 -42.46 -30.05 -31.28
N GLU A 76 -41.37 -29.28 -31.40
CA GLU A 76 -40.62 -28.76 -30.25
C GLU A 76 -41.47 -27.86 -29.35
N ASN A 77 -42.26 -26.95 -29.93
CA ASN A 77 -43.15 -26.09 -29.15
C ASN A 77 -44.19 -26.92 -28.38
N LEU A 78 -44.80 -27.92 -29.02
CA LEU A 78 -45.78 -28.81 -28.38
C LEU A 78 -45.14 -29.63 -27.25
N MET A 79 -43.95 -30.19 -27.47
CA MET A 79 -43.19 -30.91 -26.45
C MET A 79 -42.84 -29.99 -25.26
N ARG A 80 -42.38 -28.77 -25.51
CA ARG A 80 -42.09 -27.78 -24.44
C ARG A 80 -43.34 -27.37 -23.66
N LEU A 81 -44.50 -27.27 -24.31
CA LEU A 81 -45.78 -27.05 -23.62
C LEU A 81 -46.11 -28.21 -22.67
N TYR A 82 -45.87 -29.44 -23.10
CA TYR A 82 -46.03 -30.61 -22.24
C TYR A 82 -45.07 -30.61 -21.04
N GLU A 83 -43.80 -30.32 -21.27
CA GLU A 83 -42.80 -30.23 -20.19
C GLU A 83 -43.18 -29.14 -19.17
N ALA A 84 -43.60 -27.97 -19.65
CA ALA A 84 -43.91 -26.82 -18.78
C ALA A 84 -45.25 -26.93 -18.04
N TYR A 85 -46.29 -27.44 -18.70
CA TYR A 85 -47.66 -27.39 -18.20
C TYR A 85 -48.29 -28.78 -18.02
N GLY A 86 -47.85 -29.79 -18.77
CA GLY A 86 -48.42 -31.14 -18.77
C GLY A 86 -48.00 -31.99 -17.58
N GLN A 87 -46.72 -31.97 -17.19
CA GLN A 87 -46.25 -32.72 -16.02
C GLN A 87 -46.89 -32.25 -14.71
N LYS A 88 -47.22 -30.96 -14.63
CA LYS A 88 -47.89 -30.34 -13.47
C LYS A 88 -49.39 -30.62 -13.37
N GLN A 89 -50.02 -31.21 -14.40
CA GLN A 89 -51.44 -31.60 -14.34
C GLN A 89 -51.67 -32.97 -13.69
N GLU A 90 -50.65 -33.81 -13.57
CA GLU A 90 -50.75 -35.10 -12.86
C GLU A 90 -50.74 -34.92 -11.32
N GLY A 91 -50.34 -33.74 -10.83
CA GLY A 91 -50.47 -33.31 -9.43
C GLY A 91 -51.55 -32.23 -9.27
N LEU A 92 -52.56 -32.50 -8.43
CA LEU A 92 -53.79 -31.72 -8.19
C LEU A 92 -53.63 -30.22 -7.81
N ALA A 93 -52.43 -29.64 -7.78
CA ALA A 93 -52.19 -28.33 -7.16
C ALA A 93 -52.20 -27.13 -8.13
N ASN A 94 -51.81 -27.29 -9.41
CA ASN A 94 -51.51 -26.13 -10.28
C ASN A 94 -52.39 -26.02 -11.55
N SER A 95 -53.38 -26.91 -11.71
CA SER A 95 -54.26 -26.94 -12.89
C SER A 95 -55.07 -25.64 -13.08
N GLN A 96 -55.47 -24.98 -11.98
CA GLN A 96 -56.35 -23.81 -12.02
C GLN A 96 -55.69 -22.57 -12.65
N THR A 97 -54.40 -22.31 -12.33
CA THR A 97 -53.67 -21.11 -12.76
C THR A 97 -53.50 -21.06 -14.29
N PHE A 98 -53.36 -22.22 -14.93
CA PHE A 98 -53.19 -22.33 -16.38
C PHE A 98 -54.51 -22.64 -17.12
N ALA A 99 -55.60 -22.88 -16.39
CA ALA A 99 -56.87 -23.37 -16.95
C ALA A 99 -57.50 -22.43 -17.98
N ASN A 100 -57.22 -21.12 -17.89
CA ASN A 100 -57.84 -20.12 -18.76
C ASN A 100 -56.90 -19.57 -19.85
N LEU A 101 -55.70 -20.16 -20.00
CA LEU A 101 -54.76 -19.78 -21.04
C LEU A 101 -55.20 -20.29 -22.42
N SER A 102 -54.96 -19.49 -23.44
CA SER A 102 -54.95 -19.96 -24.84
C SER A 102 -53.62 -20.60 -25.20
N TYR A 103 -53.62 -21.43 -26.25
CA TYR A 103 -52.40 -22.01 -26.82
C TYR A 103 -51.32 -20.96 -27.08
N SER A 104 -51.65 -19.86 -27.74
CA SER A 104 -50.67 -18.81 -28.07
C SER A 104 -50.11 -18.12 -26.84
N GLN A 105 -50.93 -17.85 -25.82
CA GLN A 105 -50.45 -17.27 -24.56
C GLN A 105 -49.53 -18.25 -23.82
N ALA A 106 -49.89 -19.55 -23.79
CA ALA A 106 -49.07 -20.58 -23.16
C ALA A 106 -47.69 -20.70 -23.82
N VAL A 107 -47.62 -20.62 -25.15
CA VAL A 107 -46.35 -20.61 -25.90
C VAL A 107 -45.52 -19.36 -25.60
N VAL A 108 -46.13 -18.18 -25.55
CA VAL A 108 -45.42 -16.93 -25.21
C VAL A 108 -44.82 -17.00 -23.79
N LEU A 109 -45.56 -17.54 -22.83
CA LEU A 109 -45.11 -17.70 -21.45
C LEU A 109 -43.92 -18.67 -21.30
N LEU A 110 -43.69 -19.58 -22.26
CA LEU A 110 -42.47 -20.42 -22.27
C LEU A 110 -41.19 -19.59 -22.35
N GLY A 111 -41.27 -18.34 -22.83
CA GLY A 111 -40.15 -17.41 -22.80
C GLY A 111 -39.73 -17.04 -21.37
N LEU A 112 -40.63 -17.07 -20.39
CA LEU A 112 -40.26 -16.80 -19.00
C LEU A 112 -39.61 -18.04 -18.34
N PRO A 113 -38.72 -17.86 -17.35
CA PRO A 113 -38.27 -18.93 -16.48
C PRO A 113 -39.44 -19.63 -15.78
N GLU A 114 -39.36 -20.94 -15.57
CA GLU A 114 -40.46 -21.72 -14.98
C GLU A 114 -40.93 -21.18 -13.63
N ALA A 115 -39.98 -20.79 -12.77
CA ALA A 115 -40.26 -20.24 -11.44
C ALA A 115 -41.04 -18.91 -11.49
N GLU A 116 -40.89 -18.15 -12.57
CA GLU A 116 -41.53 -16.84 -12.72
C GLU A 116 -42.88 -16.90 -13.43
N ARG A 117 -43.16 -17.96 -14.21
CA ARG A 117 -44.40 -18.07 -15.00
C ARG A 117 -45.65 -18.03 -14.12
N GLU A 118 -45.66 -18.79 -13.04
CA GLU A 118 -46.82 -18.87 -12.13
C GLU A 118 -47.07 -17.52 -11.44
N GLN A 119 -46.00 -16.89 -10.94
CA GLN A 119 -46.07 -15.55 -10.32
C GLN A 119 -46.56 -14.51 -11.34
N PHE A 120 -46.06 -14.56 -12.56
CA PHE A 120 -46.47 -13.63 -13.63
C PHE A 120 -47.96 -13.76 -13.96
N ILE A 121 -48.52 -14.98 -14.01
CA ILE A 121 -49.95 -15.20 -14.27
C ILE A 121 -50.82 -14.76 -13.10
N LEU A 122 -50.33 -14.84 -11.87
CA LEU A 122 -51.07 -14.38 -10.69
C LEU A 122 -51.05 -12.85 -10.58
N GLU A 123 -49.94 -12.21 -10.93
CA GLU A 123 -49.76 -10.75 -10.88
C GLU A 123 -50.44 -10.02 -12.04
N GLN A 124 -50.46 -10.63 -13.23
CA GLN A 124 -51.00 -10.04 -14.46
C GLN A 124 -52.28 -10.75 -14.87
N ASP A 125 -53.29 -10.02 -15.33
CA ASP A 125 -54.53 -10.59 -15.88
C ASP A 125 -54.31 -11.17 -17.28
N VAL A 126 -53.52 -12.25 -17.35
CA VAL A 126 -53.10 -12.89 -18.61
C VAL A 126 -54.31 -13.42 -19.40
N GLU A 127 -55.40 -13.80 -18.72
CA GLU A 127 -56.61 -14.32 -19.36
C GLU A 127 -57.23 -13.30 -20.33
N ASN A 128 -57.25 -12.02 -19.95
CA ASN A 128 -57.84 -10.93 -20.74
C ASN A 128 -56.83 -10.21 -21.65
N MET A 129 -55.53 -10.49 -21.51
CA MET A 129 -54.49 -9.88 -22.34
C MET A 129 -54.41 -10.52 -23.74
N THR A 130 -54.26 -9.68 -24.77
CA THR A 130 -53.89 -10.17 -26.10
C THR A 130 -52.46 -10.69 -26.11
N VAL A 131 -52.14 -11.59 -27.05
CA VAL A 131 -50.79 -12.15 -27.24
C VAL A 131 -49.74 -11.04 -27.36
N ARG A 132 -50.03 -9.96 -28.10
CA ARG A 132 -49.12 -8.81 -28.25
C ARG A 132 -48.91 -8.05 -26.95
N GLN A 133 -49.96 -7.85 -26.15
CA GLN A 133 -49.84 -7.21 -24.84
C GLN A 133 -49.02 -8.08 -23.88
N LEU A 134 -49.21 -9.40 -23.93
CA LEU A 134 -48.45 -10.35 -23.13
C LEU A 134 -46.96 -10.33 -23.49
N GLU A 135 -46.63 -10.38 -24.79
CA GLU A 135 -45.24 -10.24 -25.28
C GLU A 135 -44.61 -8.93 -24.80
N LYS A 136 -45.35 -7.82 -24.88
CA LYS A 136 -44.89 -6.51 -24.42
C LYS A 136 -44.63 -6.50 -22.90
N ALA A 137 -45.53 -7.04 -22.10
CA ALA A 137 -45.39 -7.10 -20.65
C ALA A 137 -44.19 -7.96 -20.21
N ILE A 138 -43.95 -9.08 -20.89
CA ILE A 138 -42.76 -9.92 -20.67
C ILE A 138 -41.49 -9.16 -21.03
N GLN A 139 -41.48 -8.45 -22.16
CA GLN A 139 -40.34 -7.66 -22.59
C GLN A 139 -40.04 -6.51 -21.62
N GLU A 140 -41.05 -5.75 -21.20
CA GLU A 140 -40.91 -4.66 -20.23
C GLU A 140 -40.36 -5.18 -18.88
N ARG A 141 -40.85 -6.33 -18.40
CA ARG A 141 -40.34 -6.96 -17.17
C ARG A 141 -38.87 -7.37 -17.32
N ARG A 142 -38.50 -7.97 -18.45
CA ARG A 142 -37.10 -8.36 -18.72
C ARG A 142 -36.18 -7.14 -18.76
N GLU A 143 -36.58 -6.09 -19.45
CA GLU A 143 -35.80 -4.84 -19.50
C GLU A 143 -35.67 -4.20 -18.13
N ALA A 144 -36.71 -4.27 -17.29
CA ALA A 144 -36.65 -3.79 -15.92
C ALA A 144 -35.68 -4.62 -15.07
N LEU A 145 -35.71 -5.95 -15.20
CA LEU A 145 -34.79 -6.86 -14.52
C LEU A 145 -33.34 -6.67 -14.99
N GLU A 146 -33.12 -6.48 -16.29
CA GLU A 146 -31.78 -6.20 -16.83
C GLU A 146 -31.25 -4.87 -16.29
N LYS A 147 -32.06 -3.81 -16.31
CA LYS A 147 -31.67 -2.51 -15.72
C LYS A 147 -31.37 -2.62 -14.23
N ASP A 148 -32.21 -3.30 -13.45
CA ASP A 148 -31.97 -3.53 -12.03
C ASP A 148 -30.69 -4.35 -11.80
N SER A 149 -30.44 -5.38 -12.61
CA SER A 149 -29.21 -6.17 -12.55
C SER A 149 -27.96 -5.35 -12.88
N GLN A 150 -28.05 -4.45 -13.87
CA GLN A 150 -26.96 -3.55 -14.24
C GLN A 150 -26.69 -2.52 -13.14
N VAL A 151 -27.74 -1.93 -12.56
CA VAL A 151 -27.60 -1.00 -11.43
C VAL A 151 -26.98 -1.70 -10.23
N LYS A 152 -27.41 -2.93 -9.91
CA LYS A 152 -26.82 -3.74 -8.83
C LYS A 152 -25.39 -4.15 -9.14
N ALA A 153 -25.05 -4.43 -10.38
CA ALA A 153 -23.69 -4.75 -10.79
C ALA A 153 -22.77 -3.52 -10.64
N ALA A 154 -23.21 -2.37 -11.15
CA ALA A 154 -22.49 -1.10 -11.00
C ALA A 154 -22.31 -0.71 -9.53
N ALA A 155 -23.36 -0.82 -8.70
CA ALA A 155 -23.27 -0.55 -7.27
C ALA A 155 -22.27 -1.48 -6.55
N LYS A 156 -22.20 -2.76 -6.95
CA LYS A 156 -21.20 -3.71 -6.41
C LYS A 156 -19.79 -3.40 -6.89
N GLU A 157 -19.62 -2.87 -8.09
CA GLU A 157 -18.32 -2.42 -8.57
C GLU A 157 -17.86 -1.17 -7.81
N GLU A 158 -18.75 -0.18 -7.63
CA GLU A 158 -18.49 1.01 -6.82
C GLU A 158 -18.13 0.65 -5.36
N GLU A 159 -18.85 -0.28 -4.74
CA GLU A 159 -18.55 -0.74 -3.37
C GLU A 159 -17.16 -1.38 -3.26
N LYS A 160 -16.77 -2.19 -4.26
CA LYS A 160 -15.42 -2.77 -4.33
C LYS A 160 -14.34 -1.72 -4.55
N GLU A 161 -14.61 -0.73 -5.41
CA GLU A 161 -13.69 0.40 -5.63
C GLU A 161 -13.51 1.22 -4.36
N GLU A 162 -14.59 1.51 -3.63
CA GLU A 162 -14.53 2.22 -2.35
C GLU A 162 -13.75 1.42 -1.29
N GLU A 163 -13.95 0.10 -1.21
CA GLU A 163 -13.18 -0.76 -0.31
C GLU A 163 -11.68 -0.78 -0.66
N ASN A 164 -11.36 -0.86 -1.95
CA ASN A 164 -9.97 -0.82 -2.43
C ASN A 164 -9.31 0.53 -2.15
N LEU A 165 -10.03 1.65 -2.35
CA LEU A 165 -9.57 2.99 -2.03
C LEU A 165 -9.32 3.15 -0.53
N LYS A 166 -10.22 2.65 0.33
CA LYS A 166 -10.03 2.64 1.78
C LYS A 166 -8.77 1.87 2.21
N LYS A 167 -8.54 0.69 1.63
CA LYS A 167 -7.31 -0.09 1.89
C LYS A 167 -6.06 0.67 1.44
N ALA A 168 -6.09 1.28 0.25
CA ALA A 168 -4.98 2.08 -0.25
C ALA A 168 -4.67 3.29 0.65
N ILE A 169 -5.70 3.98 1.16
CA ILE A 169 -5.54 5.09 2.12
C ILE A 169 -4.90 4.58 3.40
N GLN A 170 -5.38 3.48 3.99
CA GLN A 170 -4.79 2.90 5.20
C GLN A 170 -3.32 2.51 5.01
N GLU A 171 -2.96 1.93 3.86
CA GLU A 171 -1.56 1.61 3.55
C GLU A 171 -0.69 2.87 3.45
N GLN A 172 -1.20 3.94 2.85
CA GLN A 172 -0.49 5.22 2.77
C GLN A 172 -0.35 5.88 4.14
N GLU A 173 -1.38 5.83 4.98
CA GLU A 173 -1.32 6.31 6.36
C GLU A 173 -0.27 5.56 7.18
N GLN A 174 -0.18 4.23 7.04
CA GLN A 174 0.85 3.43 7.69
C GLN A 174 2.27 3.78 7.20
N LYS A 175 2.45 3.99 5.88
CA LYS A 175 3.73 4.44 5.31
C LYS A 175 4.11 5.82 5.83
N MET A 176 3.14 6.74 5.89
CA MET A 176 3.34 8.09 6.41
C MET A 176 3.75 8.06 7.88
N ALA A 177 3.10 7.23 8.70
CA ALA A 177 3.45 7.07 10.12
C ALA A 177 4.90 6.57 10.29
N LYS A 178 5.35 5.61 9.48
CA LYS A 178 6.74 5.12 9.50
C LYS A 178 7.73 6.22 9.10
N LEU A 179 7.45 6.97 8.03
CA LEU A 179 8.30 8.08 7.58
C LEU A 179 8.39 9.19 8.63
N VAL A 180 7.29 9.49 9.34
CA VAL A 180 7.31 10.46 10.45
C VAL A 180 8.19 9.97 11.59
N GLN A 181 8.11 8.69 11.96
CA GLN A 181 8.98 8.10 12.98
C GLN A 181 10.47 8.15 12.56
N GLU A 182 10.79 7.79 11.32
CA GLU A 182 12.15 7.86 10.79
C GLU A 182 12.68 9.29 10.79
N ARG A 183 11.88 10.26 10.35
CA ARG A 183 12.22 11.69 10.41
C ARG A 183 12.55 12.12 11.84
N ASP A 184 11.74 11.72 12.82
CA ASP A 184 11.95 12.09 14.22
C ASP A 184 13.21 11.46 14.80
N GLN A 185 13.50 10.20 14.43
CA GLN A 185 14.75 9.53 14.82
C GLN A 185 15.97 10.21 14.18
N LEU A 186 15.90 10.55 12.89
CA LEU A 186 16.98 11.26 12.19
C LEU A 186 17.20 12.65 12.78
N LYS A 187 16.13 13.36 13.14
CA LYS A 187 16.22 14.66 13.81
C LYS A 187 16.95 14.55 15.15
N LYS A 188 16.60 13.56 15.98
CA LYS A 188 17.31 13.31 17.25
C LYS A 188 18.78 12.97 17.03
N LYS A 189 19.09 12.11 16.05
CA LYS A 189 20.48 11.77 15.70
C LYS A 189 21.26 13.01 15.23
N MET A 190 20.63 13.87 14.43
CA MET A 190 21.23 15.12 13.95
C MET A 190 21.54 16.08 15.10
N GLU A 191 20.64 16.23 16.07
CA GLU A 191 20.88 17.04 17.27
C GLU A 191 22.05 16.50 18.11
N VAL A 192 22.14 15.18 18.30
CA VAL A 192 23.26 14.55 19.02
C VAL A 192 24.57 14.73 18.27
N LEU A 193 24.58 14.48 16.96
CA LEU A 193 25.77 14.66 16.12
C LEU A 193 26.24 16.11 16.14
N SER A 194 25.34 17.08 16.01
CA SER A 194 25.65 18.51 16.07
C SER A 194 26.29 18.90 17.40
N LYS A 195 25.77 18.41 18.54
CA LYS A 195 26.38 18.64 19.85
C LYS A 195 27.77 18.00 19.95
N SER A 196 27.93 16.75 19.51
CA SER A 196 29.22 16.06 19.55
C SER A 196 30.26 16.72 18.64
N GLN A 197 29.84 17.28 17.50
CA GLN A 197 30.69 18.02 16.59
C GLN A 197 31.15 19.32 17.24
N ALA A 198 30.23 20.09 17.85
CA ALA A 198 30.59 21.31 18.58
C ALA A 198 31.59 21.02 19.72
N GLU A 199 31.37 19.95 20.50
CA GLU A 199 32.33 19.54 21.52
C GLU A 199 33.70 19.14 20.95
N ALA A 200 33.72 18.44 19.82
CA ALA A 200 34.95 18.04 19.16
C ALA A 200 35.72 19.27 18.62
N GLU A 201 35.01 20.25 18.06
CA GLU A 201 35.56 21.52 17.60
C GLU A 201 36.15 22.32 18.78
N GLU A 202 35.42 22.45 19.89
CA GLU A 202 35.92 23.11 21.10
C GLU A 202 37.17 22.41 21.68
N ARG A 203 37.16 21.07 21.71
CA ARG A 203 38.33 20.28 22.16
C ARG A 203 39.52 20.51 21.23
N ALA A 204 39.32 20.49 19.92
CA ALA A 204 40.37 20.74 18.94
C ALA A 204 40.98 22.14 19.12
N VAL A 205 40.15 23.16 19.33
CA VAL A 205 40.61 24.53 19.63
C VAL A 205 41.41 24.54 20.93
N ARG A 206 40.91 23.94 22.02
CA ARG A 206 41.62 23.90 23.31
C ARG A 206 42.98 23.20 23.20
N LEU A 207 43.03 22.05 22.54
CA LEU A 207 44.28 21.30 22.30
C LEU A 207 45.27 22.12 21.48
N SER A 208 44.80 22.83 20.45
CA SER A 208 45.67 23.70 19.64
C SER A 208 46.30 24.84 20.46
N LEU A 209 45.53 25.45 21.37
CA LEU A 209 46.04 26.47 22.30
C LEU A 209 47.04 25.89 23.30
N GLN A 210 46.77 24.70 23.85
CA GLN A 210 47.70 24.00 24.74
C GLN A 210 49.01 23.66 24.05
N LEU A 211 48.96 23.13 22.82
CA LEU A 211 50.17 22.86 22.05
C LEU A 211 50.99 24.13 21.82
N LYS A 212 50.35 25.24 21.43
CA LYS A 212 51.04 26.51 21.19
C LYS A 212 51.70 27.07 22.45
N SER A 213 51.05 26.97 23.61
CA SER A 213 51.64 27.39 24.89
C SER A 213 52.80 26.49 25.31
N MET A 214 52.67 25.17 25.19
CA MET A 214 53.76 24.23 25.48
C MET A 214 54.97 24.45 24.55
N GLU A 215 54.75 24.74 23.26
CA GLU A 215 55.82 25.10 22.32
C GLU A 215 56.52 26.42 22.71
N GLN A 216 55.77 27.40 23.19
CA GLN A 216 56.35 28.66 23.68
C GLN A 216 57.19 28.43 24.95
N ASP A 217 56.69 27.62 25.89
CA ASP A 217 57.38 27.30 27.14
C ASP A 217 58.66 26.48 26.90
N THR A 218 58.63 25.48 26.02
CA THR A 218 59.82 24.69 25.68
C THR A 218 60.88 25.55 25.00
N ASN A 219 60.47 26.44 24.09
CA ASN A 219 61.38 27.39 23.45
C ASN A 219 61.98 28.38 24.46
N ALA A 220 61.16 28.92 25.37
CA ALA A 220 61.64 29.80 26.44
C ALA A 220 62.63 29.07 27.37
N GLN A 221 62.34 27.82 27.73
CA GLN A 221 63.22 27.00 28.55
C GLN A 221 64.55 26.67 27.84
N ALA A 222 64.51 26.38 26.54
CA ALA A 222 65.69 26.14 25.72
C ALA A 222 66.58 27.39 25.65
N LEU A 223 65.99 28.58 25.41
CA LEU A 223 66.70 29.86 25.42
C LEU A 223 67.34 30.16 26.78
N ALA A 224 66.62 29.92 27.89
CA ALA A 224 67.12 30.13 29.24
C ALA A 224 68.29 29.18 29.60
N ARG A 225 68.28 27.93 29.09
CA ARG A 225 69.42 27.00 29.23
C ARG A 225 70.62 27.47 28.42
N MET A 226 70.41 27.90 27.18
CA MET A 226 71.48 28.37 26.30
C MET A 226 72.16 29.63 26.86
N SER A 227 71.39 30.59 27.37
CA SER A 227 71.92 31.79 28.03
C SER A 227 72.78 31.45 29.25
N ARG A 228 72.30 30.54 30.12
CA ARG A 228 73.07 30.05 31.28
C ARG A 228 74.39 29.40 30.87
N ASN A 229 74.36 28.56 29.84
CA ASN A 229 75.55 27.90 29.33
C ASN A 229 76.56 28.90 28.74
N LEU A 230 76.07 29.90 28.00
CA LEU A 230 76.91 30.97 27.45
C LEU A 230 77.57 31.78 28.57
N HIS A 231 76.80 32.13 29.61
CA HIS A 231 77.30 32.87 30.76
C HIS A 231 78.35 32.06 31.54
N ALA A 232 78.11 30.77 31.75
CA ALA A 232 79.07 29.86 32.37
C ALA A 232 80.36 29.73 31.54
N ALA A 233 80.25 29.60 30.21
CA ALA A 233 81.39 29.54 29.31
C ALA A 233 82.20 30.85 29.32
N TYR A 234 81.52 32.01 29.30
CA TYR A 234 82.16 33.32 29.41
C TYR A 234 82.93 33.47 30.73
N ASN A 235 82.30 33.13 31.86
CA ASN A 235 82.94 33.19 33.16
C ASN A 235 84.13 32.23 33.25
N ARG A 236 84.02 31.02 32.66
CA ARG A 236 85.12 30.06 32.59
C ARG A 236 86.29 30.58 31.74
N ALA A 237 86.01 31.22 30.60
CA ALA A 237 87.05 31.85 29.78
C ALA A 237 87.75 32.99 30.53
N LYS A 238 87.00 33.82 31.27
CA LYS A 238 87.55 34.88 32.13
C LYS A 238 88.41 34.30 33.26
N ALA A 239 87.94 33.23 33.91
CA ALA A 239 88.70 32.53 34.95
C ALA A 239 89.99 31.93 34.39
N ASN A 240 89.95 31.29 33.22
CA ASN A 240 91.15 30.78 32.55
C ASN A 240 92.14 31.92 32.21
N LYS A 241 91.65 33.09 31.78
CA LYS A 241 92.50 34.26 31.55
C LYS A 241 93.18 34.74 32.85
N ILE A 242 92.44 34.76 33.96
CA ILE A 242 92.99 35.11 35.27
C ILE A 242 94.05 34.08 35.70
N ALA A 243 93.78 32.78 35.52
CA ALA A 243 94.73 31.71 35.82
C ALA A 243 96.03 31.86 35.00
N PHE A 244 95.92 32.15 33.70
CA PHE A 244 97.08 32.42 32.86
C PHE A 244 97.89 33.63 33.32
N LEU A 245 97.23 34.74 33.69
CA LEU A 245 97.93 35.91 34.24
C LEU A 245 98.61 35.60 35.56
N TYR A 246 97.99 34.78 36.41
CA TYR A 246 98.58 34.33 37.67
C TYR A 246 99.84 33.48 37.41
N GLU A 247 99.77 32.47 36.53
CA GLU A 247 100.92 31.63 36.17
C GLU A 247 102.07 32.46 35.56
N LEU A 248 101.75 33.44 34.71
CA LEU A 248 102.74 34.34 34.11
C LEU A 248 103.44 35.20 35.17
N ILE A 249 102.68 35.76 36.12
CA ILE A 249 103.27 36.52 37.23
C ILE A 249 104.17 35.61 38.07
N GLU A 250 103.70 34.41 38.42
CA GLU A 250 104.47 33.45 39.20
C GLU A 250 105.80 33.09 38.52
N GLN A 251 105.78 32.85 37.21
CA GLN A 251 106.97 32.53 36.44
C GLN A 251 107.94 33.74 36.37
N ASN A 252 107.44 34.92 36.01
CA ASN A 252 108.26 36.13 35.93
C ASN A 252 108.90 36.48 37.29
N LEU A 253 108.17 36.28 38.39
CA LEU A 253 108.71 36.46 39.74
C LEU A 253 109.85 35.48 40.03
N LYS A 254 109.67 34.19 39.69
CA LYS A 254 110.72 33.17 39.88
C LYS A 254 111.97 33.50 39.06
N ASP A 255 111.80 33.91 37.81
CA ASP A 255 112.92 34.26 36.92
C ASP A 255 113.63 35.53 37.41
N PHE A 256 112.88 36.55 37.84
CA PHE A 256 113.43 37.75 38.48
C PHE A 256 114.27 37.41 39.72
N PHE A 257 113.76 36.57 40.62
CA PHE A 257 114.51 36.16 41.81
C PHE A 257 115.76 35.33 41.49
N ARG A 258 115.77 34.59 40.37
CA ARG A 258 116.99 33.90 39.88
C ARG A 258 118.03 34.90 39.37
N GLU A 259 117.65 35.82 38.49
CA GLU A 259 118.58 36.80 37.92
C GLU A 259 119.18 37.72 39.00
N ILE A 260 118.36 38.19 39.95
CA ILE A 260 118.86 38.99 41.08
C ILE A 260 119.81 38.20 41.97
N LYS A 261 119.56 36.90 42.19
CA LYS A 261 120.47 36.04 42.96
C LYS A 261 121.81 35.86 42.26
N ASP A 262 121.83 35.76 40.94
CA ASP A 262 123.06 35.71 40.15
C ASP A 262 123.80 37.07 40.14
N LEU A 263 123.06 38.18 40.14
CA LEU A 263 123.62 39.54 40.22
C LEU A 263 124.28 39.82 41.57
N ALA A 264 123.75 39.25 42.66
CA ALA A 264 124.30 39.38 44.02
C ALA A 264 125.78 38.96 44.13
N ALA A 265 126.23 38.04 43.28
CA ALA A 265 127.61 37.57 43.24
C ALA A 265 128.56 38.49 42.43
N LYS A 266 128.02 39.36 41.57
CA LYS A 266 128.78 40.20 40.65
C LYS A 266 128.78 41.68 41.05
N GLU A 267 127.64 42.20 41.51
CA GLU A 267 127.46 43.62 41.88
C GLU A 267 126.52 43.76 43.10
N PRO A 268 127.08 43.83 44.32
CA PRO A 268 126.28 43.89 45.56
C PRO A 268 125.46 45.18 45.70
N GLU A 269 125.95 46.32 45.20
CA GLU A 269 125.25 47.60 45.29
C GLU A 269 124.00 47.63 44.38
N THR A 270 124.13 47.12 43.16
CA THR A 270 123.02 47.01 42.19
C THR A 270 121.94 46.04 42.68
N TYR A 271 122.33 44.97 43.37
CA TYR A 271 121.41 44.00 43.99
C TYR A 271 120.44 44.63 45.00
N GLU A 272 120.94 45.43 45.96
CA GLU A 272 120.08 46.02 47.00
C GLU A 272 119.05 47.00 46.41
N ILE A 273 119.41 47.76 45.37
CA ILE A 273 118.49 48.69 44.70
C ILE A 273 117.30 47.96 44.08
N TYR A 274 117.53 46.88 43.34
CA TYR A 274 116.45 46.13 42.70
C TYR A 274 115.67 45.27 43.70
N ARG A 275 116.31 44.77 44.75
CA ARG A 275 115.65 44.09 45.86
C ARG A 275 114.67 45.01 46.59
N GLU A 276 115.07 46.23 46.93
CA GLU A 276 114.21 47.21 47.60
C GLU A 276 113.04 47.63 46.71
N LYS A 277 113.29 47.89 45.41
CA LYS A 277 112.23 48.19 44.43
C LYS A 277 111.20 47.06 44.32
N MET A 278 111.64 45.80 44.36
CA MET A 278 110.74 44.65 44.28
C MET A 278 109.89 44.48 45.54
N ILE A 279 110.50 44.62 46.71
CA ILE A 279 109.79 44.58 48.00
C ILE A 279 108.72 45.67 48.01
N LYS A 280 109.06 46.88 47.55
CA LYS A 280 108.10 47.98 47.43
C LYS A 280 106.96 47.65 46.46
N LEU A 281 107.26 47.12 45.27
CA LEU A 281 106.23 46.73 44.29
C LEU A 281 105.25 45.68 44.85
N LEU A 282 105.75 44.67 45.56
CA LEU A 282 104.92 43.62 46.18
C LEU A 282 104.10 44.16 47.35
N THR A 283 104.68 45.05 48.15
CA THR A 283 104.02 45.62 49.34
C THR A 283 102.95 46.63 48.95
N ASP A 284 103.23 47.51 47.99
CA ASP A 284 102.29 48.51 47.48
C ASP A 284 101.18 47.84 46.65
N GLY A 285 101.54 46.85 45.80
CA GLY A 285 100.59 46.11 44.98
C GLY A 285 99.57 45.28 45.79
N LEU A 286 99.96 44.76 46.96
CA LEU A 286 99.05 44.09 47.89
C LEU A 286 98.14 45.06 48.65
N ARG A 287 98.54 46.33 48.79
CA ARG A 287 97.80 47.35 49.55
C ARG A 287 96.66 48.01 48.76
N GLU A 288 96.77 48.02 47.43
CA GLU A 288 95.80 48.71 46.56
C GLU A 288 94.73 47.81 45.93
N LYS A 289 94.88 46.48 45.94
CA LYS A 289 94.06 45.58 45.09
C LYS A 289 93.54 44.28 45.72
N LEU A 290 93.66 44.12 47.04
CA LEU A 290 92.91 43.14 47.84
C LEU A 290 91.93 43.90 48.74
#